data_AF-A0A5N4DJV5-F1
#
_entry.id   AF-A0A5N4DJV5-F1
#
_cell.length_a   1.000
_cell.length_b   1.000
_cell.length_c   1.000
_cell.angle_alpha   90.00
_cell.angle_beta   90.00
_cell.angle_gamma   90.00
#
_symmetry.space_group_name_H-M   'P 1'
#
loop_
_entity.id
_entity.type
_entity.pdbx_description
1 polymer ?
#
loop_
_entity_poly.entity_id
_entity_poly.type
_entity_poly.pdbx_seq_one_letter_code
_entity_poly.pdbx_strand_id
1 'polypeptide(L)'
;MLSLMRFAHLINVEFFDDLLVVLHSLIESGVLFALPLEAVTYLISVCCHFKGDVLNIDPMKFYTHLYKTLFKLHAGATNEGVEIVLQCLDVMLTKRRKQVSQQRALAFIKRLCTLALHVLPNSSIGILATNRILMHTFPKTDLLLDNESQGSGVFLPELEEPEYCNAQNTALWELHALRRHYHPIVQRFAAHLIAGAPSEGSEALKPELSRR
;
A
#
# COMPACT_ATOMS: atom_id res chain seq x y z
N MET A 1 26.41 -2.57 2.68
CA MET A 1 25.02 -2.12 2.95
C MET A 1 24.22 -3.15 3.76
N LEU A 2 24.26 -4.46 3.45
CA LEU A 2 23.67 -5.51 4.32
C LEU A 2 24.20 -5.53 5.77
N SER A 3 25.43 -5.09 5.99
CA SER A 3 26.03 -4.97 7.31
C SER A 3 25.33 -3.94 8.21
N LEU A 4 24.71 -2.88 7.66
CA LEU A 4 24.03 -1.87 8.46
C LEU A 4 22.73 -2.42 9.08
N MET A 5 22.07 -3.38 8.43
CA MET A 5 20.84 -4.01 8.95
C MET A 5 21.07 -4.78 10.25
N ARG A 6 22.19 -5.51 10.36
CA ARG A 6 22.48 -6.33 11.54
C ARG A 6 22.82 -5.49 12.77
N PHE A 7 23.08 -4.19 12.59
CA PHE A 7 23.43 -3.27 13.65
C PHE A 7 22.51 -2.05 13.73
N ALA A 8 21.44 -1.96 12.93
CA ALA A 8 20.53 -0.81 12.95
C ALA A 8 19.88 -0.60 14.33
N HIS A 9 19.68 -1.68 15.09
CA HIS A 9 19.21 -1.63 16.48
C HIS A 9 20.28 -1.15 17.50
N LEU A 10 21.54 -1.04 17.07
CA LEU A 10 22.70 -0.57 17.83
C LEU A 10 23.18 0.83 17.41
N ILE A 11 22.56 1.45 16.39
CA ILE A 11 22.94 2.79 15.95
C ILE A 11 22.32 3.80 16.90
N ASN A 12 23.18 4.62 17.50
CA ASN A 12 22.81 5.69 18.41
C ASN A 12 21.87 6.67 17.70
N VAL A 13 20.80 7.12 18.38
CA VAL A 13 19.74 7.99 17.83
C VAL A 13 20.30 9.26 17.18
N GLU A 14 21.47 9.72 17.60
CA GLU A 14 22.15 10.92 17.08
C GLU A 14 22.70 10.76 15.65
N PHE A 15 23.08 9.55 15.21
CA PHE A 15 23.52 9.30 13.82
C PHE A 15 22.35 9.11 12.85
N PHE A 16 21.13 9.02 13.38
CA PHE A 16 19.91 8.82 12.59
C PHE A 16 19.41 10.12 11.98
N ASP A 17 19.51 11.25 12.69
CA ASP A 17 19.13 12.56 12.15
C ASP A 17 19.95 12.90 10.89
N ASP A 18 21.25 12.65 10.91
CA ASP A 18 22.11 12.83 9.75
C ASP A 18 21.73 11.88 8.60
N LEU A 19 21.41 10.62 8.91
CA LEU A 19 20.99 9.64 7.90
C LEU A 19 19.63 10.00 7.30
N LEU A 20 18.71 10.56 8.10
CA LEU A 20 17.42 11.07 7.65
C LEU A 20 17.54 12.33 6.82
N VAL A 21 18.46 13.24 7.16
CA VAL A 21 18.74 14.43 6.35
C VAL A 21 19.32 14.03 5.00
N VAL A 22 20.22 13.04 4.98
CA VAL A 22 20.74 12.46 3.72
C VAL A 22 19.61 11.77 2.96
N LEU A 23 18.72 11.05 3.64
CA LEU A 23 17.56 10.40 3.04
C LEU A 23 16.55 11.41 2.49
N HIS A 24 16.31 12.52 3.19
CA HIS A 24 15.49 13.63 2.75
C HIS A 24 16.11 14.32 1.53
N SER A 25 17.41 14.58 1.56
CA SER A 25 18.18 15.10 0.42
C SER A 25 18.14 14.15 -0.78
N LEU A 26 18.18 12.84 -0.56
CA LEU A 26 18.03 11.81 -1.60
C LEU A 26 16.61 11.75 -2.18
N ILE A 27 15.59 11.96 -1.34
CA ILE A 27 14.19 12.07 -1.76
C ILE A 27 13.97 13.36 -2.57
N GLU A 28 14.49 14.49 -2.10
CA GLU A 28 14.34 15.79 -2.77
C GLU A 28 15.16 15.91 -4.05
N SER A 29 16.35 15.32 -4.10
CA SER A 29 17.19 15.28 -5.30
C SER A 29 16.64 14.37 -6.39
N GLY A 30 15.59 13.59 -6.11
CA GLY A 30 14.99 12.65 -7.06
C GLY A 30 15.90 11.48 -7.43
N VAL A 31 17.04 11.31 -6.76
CA VAL A 31 17.99 10.23 -7.03
C VAL A 31 17.39 8.87 -6.64
N LEU A 32 16.39 8.84 -5.76
CA LEU A 32 15.56 7.64 -5.52
C LEU A 32 14.88 7.10 -6.77
N PHE A 33 14.65 7.92 -7.81
CA PHE A 33 14.09 7.44 -9.08
C PHE A 33 15.08 6.62 -9.90
N ALA A 34 16.39 6.77 -9.65
CA ALA A 34 17.48 6.04 -10.29
C ALA A 34 18.01 4.86 -9.45
N LEU A 35 17.64 4.79 -8.16
CA LEU A 35 18.04 3.69 -7.29
C LEU A 35 17.20 2.43 -7.56
N PRO A 36 17.78 1.22 -7.39
CA PRO A 36 17.03 -0.03 -7.46
C PRO A 36 15.85 0.00 -6.50
N LEU A 37 14.71 -0.54 -6.94
CA LEU A 37 13.47 -0.59 -6.15
C LEU A 37 13.71 -1.20 -4.75
N GLU A 38 14.61 -2.17 -4.64
CA GLU A 38 15.05 -2.79 -3.39
C GLU A 38 15.62 -1.78 -2.39
N ALA A 39 16.43 -0.82 -2.85
CA ALA A 39 17.03 0.20 -1.99
C ALA A 39 15.98 1.20 -1.49
N VAL A 40 15.02 1.57 -2.34
CA VAL A 40 13.90 2.45 -2.00
C VAL A 40 12.98 1.78 -0.98
N THR A 41 12.62 0.53 -1.24
CA THR A 41 11.74 -0.25 -0.37
C THR A 41 12.42 -0.57 0.96
N TYR A 42 13.73 -0.81 0.94
CA TYR A 42 14.55 -0.96 2.13
C TYR A 42 14.59 0.32 2.98
N LEU A 43 14.89 1.47 2.38
CA LEU A 43 14.88 2.77 3.07
C LEU A 43 13.53 3.02 3.75
N ILE A 44 12.45 2.82 3.01
CA ILE A 44 11.07 2.98 3.46
C ILE A 44 10.77 2.01 4.62
N SER A 45 11.22 0.75 4.54
CA SER A 45 11.04 -0.26 5.60
C SER A 45 11.82 0.09 6.87
N VAL A 46 13.03 0.63 6.75
CA VAL A 46 13.85 1.11 7.88
C VAL A 46 13.15 2.29 8.55
N CYS A 47 12.67 3.28 7.78
CA CYS A 47 11.88 4.39 8.32
C CYS A 47 10.60 3.94 9.02
N CYS A 48 10.01 2.81 8.61
CA CYS A 48 8.80 2.25 9.21
C CYS A 48 9.08 1.35 10.45
N HIS A 49 10.23 0.69 10.52
CA HIS A 49 10.58 -0.23 11.61
C HIS A 49 10.95 0.52 12.91
N PHE A 50 11.59 1.69 12.78
CA PHE A 50 11.95 2.53 13.92
C PHE A 50 10.78 3.46 14.28
N LYS A 51 9.97 3.02 15.27
CA LYS A 51 8.89 3.77 15.95
C LYS A 51 9.26 5.27 16.04
N GLY A 52 8.58 6.20 15.39
CA GLY A 52 7.21 6.57 15.70
C GLY A 52 7.05 8.01 16.22
N ASP A 53 8.11 8.68 16.70
CA ASP A 53 7.97 10.08 17.21
C ASP A 53 9.10 11.06 16.83
N VAL A 54 10.26 10.60 16.34
CA VAL A 54 11.38 11.51 15.99
C VAL A 54 11.35 11.94 14.51
N LEU A 55 10.49 11.31 13.71
CA LEU A 55 10.35 11.61 12.29
C LEU A 55 9.31 12.72 12.08
N ASN A 56 9.73 13.97 12.27
CA ASN A 56 9.06 15.14 11.71
C ASN A 56 9.28 15.21 10.17
N ILE A 57 9.10 14.07 9.48
CA ILE A 57 9.13 13.96 8.03
C ILE A 57 7.76 14.41 7.53
N ASP A 58 7.73 15.30 6.54
CA ASP A 58 6.52 15.68 5.80
C ASP A 58 5.77 14.42 5.35
N PRO A 59 4.66 14.04 6.01
CA PRO A 59 3.99 12.77 5.72
C PRO A 59 3.52 12.74 4.27
N MET A 60 3.15 13.91 3.72
CA MET A 60 2.64 14.07 2.36
C MET A 60 3.64 13.59 1.30
N LYS A 61 4.89 14.06 1.32
CA LYS A 61 5.90 13.68 0.32
C LYS A 61 6.14 12.17 0.32
N PHE A 62 6.11 11.55 1.50
CA PHE A 62 6.31 10.11 1.65
C PHE A 62 5.13 9.29 1.08
N TYR A 63 3.88 9.69 1.36
CA TYR A 63 2.71 9.01 0.79
C TYR A 63 2.69 9.15 -0.74
N THR A 64 3.01 10.33 -1.28
CA THR A 64 3.12 10.54 -2.73
C THR A 64 4.21 9.64 -3.32
N HIS A 65 5.38 9.56 -2.69
CA HIS A 65 6.46 8.70 -3.17
C HIS A 65 6.08 7.21 -3.16
N LEU A 66 5.46 6.72 -2.08
CA LEU A 66 4.98 5.35 -2.00
C LEU A 66 3.91 5.06 -3.07
N TYR A 67 3.00 6.02 -3.29
CA TYR A 67 1.96 5.92 -4.31
C TYR A 67 2.55 5.81 -5.72
N LYS A 68 3.59 6.58 -6.05
CA LYS A 68 4.32 6.48 -7.33
C LYS A 68 5.03 5.13 -7.49
N THR A 69 5.68 4.65 -6.43
CA THR A 69 6.47 3.41 -6.46
C THR A 69 5.60 2.17 -6.70
N LEU A 70 4.31 2.20 -6.34
CA LEU A 70 3.38 1.09 -6.59
C LEU A 70 3.27 0.69 -8.06
N PHE A 71 3.28 1.64 -9.00
CA PHE A 71 3.19 1.31 -10.44
C PHE A 71 4.51 0.82 -11.05
N LYS A 72 5.63 0.96 -10.33
CA LYS A 72 6.92 0.38 -10.75
C LYS A 72 7.00 -1.11 -10.42
N LEU A 73 6.10 -1.64 -9.58
CA LEU A 73 6.01 -3.05 -9.28
C LEU A 73 5.31 -3.80 -10.43
N HIS A 74 5.96 -4.81 -11.00
CA HIS A 74 5.37 -5.66 -12.02
C HIS A 74 5.83 -7.12 -11.85
N ALA A 75 5.04 -8.07 -12.38
CA ALA A 75 5.29 -9.51 -12.27
C ALA A 75 6.67 -10.01 -12.78
N GLY A 76 7.39 -9.18 -13.54
CA GLY A 76 8.59 -9.58 -14.28
C GLY A 76 9.91 -9.47 -13.52
N ALA A 77 10.11 -8.45 -12.68
CA ALA A 77 11.42 -8.16 -12.10
C ALA A 77 11.45 -8.04 -10.57
N THR A 78 10.31 -7.76 -9.92
CA THR A 78 10.32 -7.25 -8.52
C THR A 78 9.33 -7.97 -7.60
N ASN A 79 9.14 -9.29 -7.76
CA ASN A 79 8.18 -10.03 -6.93
C ASN A 79 8.56 -10.03 -5.44
N GLU A 80 9.85 -10.06 -5.12
CA GLU A 80 10.36 -9.97 -3.73
C GLU A 80 10.11 -8.59 -3.11
N GLY A 81 10.13 -7.53 -3.94
CA GLY A 81 9.86 -6.17 -3.49
C GLY A 81 8.41 -5.94 -3.06
N VAL A 82 7.46 -6.71 -3.61
CA VAL A 82 6.03 -6.54 -3.27
C VAL A 82 5.78 -6.86 -1.78
N GLU A 83 6.43 -7.88 -1.24
CA GLU A 83 6.25 -8.24 0.18
C GLU A 83 6.70 -7.09 1.11
N ILE A 84 7.87 -6.51 0.84
CA ILE A 84 8.41 -5.41 1.63
C ILE A 84 7.53 -4.15 1.50
N VAL A 85 7.02 -3.87 0.30
CA VAL A 85 6.07 -2.76 0.08
C VAL A 85 4.77 -2.98 0.87
N LEU A 86 4.23 -4.21 0.88
CA LEU A 86 3.03 -4.55 1.64
C LEU A 86 3.24 -4.42 3.16
N GLN A 87 4.39 -4.85 3.66
CA GLN A 87 4.77 -4.65 5.07
C GLN A 87 4.88 -3.16 5.41
N CYS A 88 5.46 -2.35 4.53
CA CYS A 88 5.48 -0.89 4.71
C CYS A 88 4.07 -0.30 4.74
N LEU A 89 3.23 -0.64 3.76
CA LEU A 89 1.85 -0.14 3.69
C LEU A 89 1.08 -0.45 4.96
N ASP A 90 1.27 -1.64 5.54
CA ASP A 90 0.65 -2.00 6.82
C ASP A 90 1.11 -1.09 7.97
N VAL A 91 2.41 -0.81 8.07
CA VAL A 91 2.92 0.08 9.12
C VAL A 91 2.38 1.50 8.92
N MET A 92 2.32 1.98 7.69
CA MET A 92 1.89 3.35 7.40
C MET A 92 0.38 3.54 7.55
N LEU A 93 -0.41 2.72 6.86
CA LEU A 93 -1.85 2.90 6.77
C LEU A 93 -2.58 2.31 7.98
N THR A 94 -2.12 1.18 8.52
CA THR A 94 -2.76 0.51 9.67
C THR A 94 -2.29 1.12 10.98
N LYS A 95 -0.97 1.23 11.22
CA LYS A 95 -0.45 1.74 12.51
C LYS A 95 -0.56 3.26 12.64
N ARG A 96 -0.44 4.03 11.54
CA ARG A 96 -0.61 5.50 11.54
C ARG A 96 -1.96 5.97 10.98
N ARG A 97 -3.02 5.17 11.13
CA ARG A 97 -4.37 5.49 10.61
C ARG A 97 -4.90 6.89 10.95
N LYS A 98 -4.47 7.49 12.07
CA LYS A 98 -4.88 8.84 12.50
C LYS A 98 -4.32 9.97 11.62
N GLN A 99 -3.20 9.74 10.93
CA GLN A 99 -2.54 10.73 10.06
C GLN A 99 -2.95 10.60 8.58
N VAL A 100 -3.79 9.62 8.25
CA VAL A 100 -4.19 9.30 6.88
C VAL A 100 -5.59 9.84 6.63
N SER A 101 -5.73 10.70 5.64
CA SER A 101 -7.04 11.17 5.19
C SER A 101 -7.79 10.06 4.47
N GLN A 102 -9.13 10.09 4.53
CA GLN A 102 -9.98 9.09 3.89
C GLN A 102 -9.69 8.99 2.38
N GLN A 103 -9.46 10.11 1.72
CA GLN A 103 -9.16 10.15 0.28
C GLN A 103 -7.89 9.39 -0.08
N ARG A 104 -6.84 9.46 0.76
CA ARG A 104 -5.63 8.66 0.56
C ARG A 104 -5.92 7.17 0.66
N ALA A 105 -6.68 6.74 1.66
CA ALA A 105 -7.02 5.33 1.83
C ALA A 105 -7.76 4.79 0.59
N LEU A 106 -8.72 5.54 0.07
CA LEU A 106 -9.46 5.19 -1.15
C LEU A 106 -8.52 5.08 -2.37
N ALA A 107 -7.63 6.05 -2.54
CA ALA A 107 -6.65 6.08 -3.63
C ALA A 107 -5.70 4.87 -3.58
N PHE A 108 -5.19 4.54 -2.39
CA PHE A 108 -4.32 3.38 -2.19
C PHE A 108 -5.04 2.07 -2.47
N ILE A 109 -6.26 1.88 -1.97
CA ILE A 109 -7.06 0.67 -2.24
C ILE A 109 -7.30 0.51 -3.73
N LYS A 110 -7.73 1.58 -4.42
CA LYS A 110 -7.97 1.55 -5.87
C LYS A 110 -6.70 1.17 -6.63
N ARG A 111 -5.57 1.82 -6.34
CA ARG A 111 -4.29 1.53 -7.00
C ARG A 111 -3.76 0.13 -6.69
N LEU A 112 -3.93 -0.36 -5.46
CA LEU A 112 -3.58 -1.72 -5.07
C LEU A 112 -4.42 -2.76 -5.82
N CYS A 113 -5.73 -2.53 -5.95
CA CYS A 113 -6.60 -3.39 -6.76
C CYS A 113 -6.20 -3.40 -8.24
N THR A 114 -5.79 -2.26 -8.82
CA THR A 114 -5.22 -2.22 -10.17
C THR A 114 -3.91 -3.00 -10.24
N LEU A 115 -3.01 -2.82 -9.28
CA LEU A 115 -1.74 -3.55 -9.22
C LEU A 115 -1.94 -5.08 -9.12
N ALA A 116 -2.97 -5.53 -8.39
CA ALA A 116 -3.29 -6.95 -8.23
C ALA A 116 -3.58 -7.68 -9.55
N LEU A 117 -3.93 -6.95 -10.62
CA LEU A 117 -4.11 -7.48 -11.98
C LEU A 117 -2.78 -7.68 -12.75
N HIS A 118 -1.72 -6.98 -12.36
CA HIS A 118 -0.44 -6.93 -13.07
C HIS A 118 0.68 -7.75 -12.40
N VAL A 119 0.38 -8.42 -11.29
CA VAL A 119 1.34 -9.20 -10.51
C VAL A 119 1.04 -10.69 -10.52
N LEU A 120 2.02 -11.50 -10.09
CA LEU A 120 1.85 -12.94 -9.89
C LEU A 120 0.80 -13.25 -8.80
N PRO A 121 0.21 -14.46 -8.81
CA PRO A 121 -0.90 -14.81 -7.92
C PRO A 121 -0.51 -14.73 -6.44
N ASN A 122 0.72 -15.06 -6.09
CA ASN A 122 1.22 -14.98 -4.72
C ASN A 122 1.16 -13.54 -4.19
N SER A 123 1.69 -12.60 -4.97
CA SER A 123 1.67 -11.17 -4.67
C SER A 123 0.24 -10.60 -4.70
N SER A 124 -0.60 -11.06 -5.64
CA SER A 124 -2.01 -10.65 -5.75
C SER A 124 -2.79 -11.01 -4.47
N ILE A 125 -2.58 -12.21 -3.91
CA ILE A 125 -3.18 -12.62 -2.64
C ILE A 125 -2.74 -11.68 -1.49
N GLY A 126 -1.45 -11.35 -1.40
CA GLY A 126 -0.92 -10.43 -0.39
C GLY A 126 -1.50 -9.02 -0.49
N ILE A 127 -1.71 -8.53 -1.72
CA ILE A 127 -2.36 -7.25 -1.98
C ILE A 127 -3.83 -7.28 -1.54
N LEU A 128 -4.58 -8.33 -1.92
CA LEU A 128 -5.99 -8.47 -1.55
C LEU A 128 -6.18 -8.64 -0.03
N ALA A 129 -5.27 -9.35 0.63
CA ALA A 129 -5.27 -9.47 2.09
C ALA A 129 -5.00 -8.12 2.78
N THR A 130 -4.09 -7.31 2.23
CA THR A 130 -3.85 -5.95 2.73
C THR A 130 -5.06 -5.04 2.50
N ASN A 131 -5.71 -5.13 1.33
CA ASN A 131 -6.93 -4.38 1.05
C ASN A 131 -8.07 -4.71 2.02
N ARG A 132 -8.21 -5.98 2.41
CA ARG A 132 -9.15 -6.40 3.47
C ARG A 132 -8.88 -5.67 4.79
N ILE A 133 -7.62 -5.59 5.22
CA ILE A 133 -7.22 -4.90 6.45
C ILE A 133 -7.52 -3.40 6.35
N LEU A 134 -7.27 -2.80 5.19
CA LEU A 134 -7.57 -1.38 4.94
C LEU A 134 -9.08 -1.11 5.00
N MET A 135 -9.91 -1.98 4.42
CA MET A 135 -11.38 -1.86 4.50
C MET A 135 -11.89 -1.93 5.94
N HIS A 136 -11.37 -2.85 6.76
CA HIS A 136 -11.71 -2.89 8.19
C HIS A 136 -11.18 -1.69 8.98
N THR A 137 -10.03 -1.14 8.58
CA THR A 137 -9.41 0.01 9.27
C THR A 137 -10.15 1.32 8.96
N PHE A 138 -10.67 1.45 7.73
CA PHE A 138 -11.34 2.62 7.21
C PHE A 138 -12.75 2.26 6.71
N PRO A 139 -13.78 2.21 7.57
CA PRO A 139 -15.11 1.71 7.19
C PRO A 139 -15.80 2.53 6.09
N LYS A 140 -15.36 3.76 5.81
CA LYS A 140 -15.89 4.57 4.71
C LYS A 140 -15.31 4.21 3.33
N THR A 141 -14.56 3.11 3.22
CA THR A 141 -14.07 2.60 1.94
C THR A 141 -15.13 1.82 1.15
N ASP A 142 -16.24 1.48 1.80
CA ASP A 142 -17.39 0.83 1.16
C ASP A 142 -17.97 1.65 0.01
N LEU A 143 -17.74 2.97 0.02
CA LEU A 143 -18.03 3.89 -1.09
C LEU A 143 -17.45 3.42 -2.43
N LEU A 144 -16.35 2.65 -2.43
CA LEU A 144 -15.74 2.13 -3.64
C LEU A 144 -16.44 0.87 -4.19
N LEU A 145 -17.29 0.24 -3.40
CA LEU A 145 -18.10 -0.90 -3.82
C LEU A 145 -19.41 -0.44 -4.46
N ASP A 146 -19.86 0.76 -4.10
CA ASP A 146 -21.02 1.39 -4.71
C ASP A 146 -20.66 2.01 -6.07
N ASN A 147 -21.64 2.02 -6.98
CA ASN A 147 -21.50 2.63 -8.31
C ASN A 147 -21.87 4.12 -8.31
N GLU A 148 -22.19 4.69 -7.16
CA GLU A 148 -22.59 6.09 -7.04
C GLU A 148 -21.38 7.00 -6.81
N SER A 149 -21.15 7.94 -7.74
CA SER A 149 -20.13 8.98 -7.56
C SER A 149 -20.61 10.00 -6.53
N GLN A 150 -19.89 10.13 -5.41
CA GLN A 150 -20.29 11.01 -4.30
C GLN A 150 -19.82 12.48 -4.45
N GLY A 151 -19.15 12.85 -5.56
CA GLY A 151 -18.58 14.19 -5.71
C GLY A 151 -18.48 14.69 -7.15
N SER A 152 -18.19 15.98 -7.29
CA SER A 152 -17.87 16.63 -8.57
C SER A 152 -16.42 16.35 -8.96
N GLY A 153 -16.20 15.79 -10.14
CA GLY A 153 -14.86 15.49 -10.67
C GLY A 153 -14.76 14.09 -11.29
N VAL A 154 -13.67 13.85 -12.02
CA VAL A 154 -13.37 12.56 -12.65
C VAL A 154 -12.19 11.92 -11.92
N PHE A 155 -12.23 10.60 -11.75
CA PHE A 155 -11.11 9.84 -11.20
C PHE A 155 -9.94 9.86 -12.20
N LEU A 156 -8.76 10.29 -11.74
CA LEU A 156 -7.54 10.36 -12.55
C LEU A 156 -6.50 9.38 -12.01
N PRO A 157 -6.32 8.19 -12.63
CA PRO A 157 -5.40 7.17 -12.14
C PRO A 157 -3.92 7.55 -12.29
N GLU A 158 -3.60 8.44 -13.23
CA GLU A 158 -2.23 8.86 -13.56
C GLU A 158 -1.65 9.86 -12.54
N LEU A 159 -2.50 10.48 -11.73
CA LEU A 159 -2.03 11.44 -10.74
C LEU A 159 -1.13 10.77 -9.71
N GLU A 160 -0.06 11.46 -9.37
CA GLU A 160 0.94 10.97 -8.44
C GLU A 160 0.61 11.34 -6.99
N GLU A 161 -0.28 12.31 -6.78
CA GLU A 161 -0.80 12.65 -5.46
C GLU A 161 -2.07 11.85 -5.14
N PRO A 162 -2.06 11.03 -4.07
CA PRO A 162 -3.22 10.23 -3.70
C PRO A 162 -4.43 11.06 -3.25
N GLU A 163 -4.25 12.31 -2.83
CA GLU A 163 -5.36 13.17 -2.38
C GLU A 163 -6.18 13.79 -3.52
N TYR A 164 -5.56 14.02 -4.68
CA TYR A 164 -6.19 14.72 -5.80
C TYR A 164 -6.71 13.78 -6.89
N CYS A 165 -6.50 12.47 -6.75
CA CYS A 165 -6.93 11.48 -7.73
C CYS A 165 -8.46 11.30 -7.80
N ASN A 166 -9.22 11.80 -6.83
CA ASN A 166 -10.68 11.64 -6.72
C ASN A 166 -11.16 10.18 -6.73
N ALA A 167 -10.50 9.31 -5.96
CA ALA A 167 -10.84 7.88 -5.89
C ALA A 167 -12.28 7.59 -5.42
N GLN A 168 -12.91 8.52 -4.70
CA GLN A 168 -14.31 8.44 -4.29
C GLN A 168 -15.32 8.49 -5.46
N ASN A 169 -14.90 8.89 -6.66
CA ASN A 169 -15.76 8.98 -7.84
C ASN A 169 -15.63 7.75 -8.78
N THR A 170 -14.95 6.69 -8.34
CA THR A 170 -14.82 5.43 -9.09
C THR A 170 -15.21 4.23 -8.23
N ALA A 171 -15.68 3.17 -8.88
CA ALA A 171 -15.91 1.88 -8.26
C ALA A 171 -14.71 0.91 -8.46
N LEU A 172 -14.64 -0.16 -7.67
CA LEU A 172 -13.63 -1.23 -7.73
C LEU A 172 -13.98 -2.33 -8.73
N TRP A 173 -13.97 -1.98 -10.02
CA TRP A 173 -14.21 -2.93 -11.11
C TRP A 173 -13.15 -4.04 -11.21
N GLU A 174 -11.93 -3.79 -10.74
CA GLU A 174 -10.82 -4.74 -10.76
C GLU A 174 -11.13 -6.02 -9.96
N LEU A 175 -11.91 -5.91 -8.88
CA LEU A 175 -12.32 -7.08 -8.09
C LEU A 175 -13.18 -8.04 -8.93
N HIS A 176 -14.01 -7.53 -9.83
CA HIS A 176 -14.84 -8.35 -10.72
C HIS A 176 -14.00 -9.12 -11.75
N ALA A 177 -12.90 -8.51 -12.22
CA ALA A 177 -11.93 -9.19 -13.08
C ALA A 177 -11.16 -10.27 -12.29
N LEU A 178 -10.70 -9.95 -11.08
CA LEU A 178 -10.00 -10.89 -10.19
C LEU A 178 -10.87 -12.08 -9.75
N ARG A 179 -12.20 -11.90 -9.69
CA ARG A 179 -13.13 -13.01 -9.44
C ARG A 179 -13.09 -14.10 -10.53
N ARG A 180 -12.62 -13.78 -11.73
CA ARG A 180 -12.44 -14.72 -12.85
C ARG A 180 -10.98 -15.15 -13.04
N HIS A 181 -10.09 -14.82 -12.09
CA HIS A 181 -8.68 -15.15 -12.15
C HIS A 181 -8.45 -16.67 -12.13
N TYR A 182 -7.42 -17.20 -12.80
CA TYR A 182 -7.21 -18.66 -12.89
C TYR A 182 -6.95 -19.35 -11.53
N HIS A 183 -6.41 -18.60 -10.56
CA HIS A 183 -6.09 -19.13 -9.23
C HIS A 183 -7.29 -19.08 -8.28
N PRO A 184 -7.76 -20.21 -7.72
CA PRO A 184 -9.01 -20.28 -6.95
C PRO A 184 -8.97 -19.48 -5.64
N ILE A 185 -7.80 -19.31 -5.03
CA ILE A 185 -7.67 -18.50 -3.80
C ILE A 185 -7.86 -17.02 -4.12
N VAL A 186 -7.34 -16.53 -5.26
CA VAL A 186 -7.53 -15.13 -5.69
C VAL A 186 -9.01 -14.85 -5.94
N GLN A 187 -9.71 -15.79 -6.58
CA GLN A 187 -11.16 -15.68 -6.79
C GLN A 187 -11.92 -15.55 -5.46
N ARG A 188 -11.55 -16.34 -4.45
CA ARG A 188 -12.15 -16.28 -3.10
C ARG A 188 -11.90 -14.96 -2.39
N PHE A 189 -10.67 -14.47 -2.42
CA PHE A 189 -10.35 -13.15 -1.85
C PHE A 189 -11.10 -12.03 -2.56
N ALA A 190 -11.19 -12.08 -3.90
CA ALA A 190 -11.96 -11.10 -4.66
C ALA A 190 -13.45 -11.14 -4.32
N ALA A 191 -14.07 -12.32 -4.24
CA ALA A 191 -15.47 -12.47 -3.83
C ALA A 191 -15.72 -11.92 -2.41
N HIS A 192 -14.81 -12.23 -1.48
CA HIS A 192 -14.87 -11.72 -0.11
C HIS A 192 -14.80 -10.19 -0.03
N LEU A 193 -13.92 -9.56 -0.81
CA LEU A 193 -13.80 -8.10 -0.85
C LEU A 193 -15.02 -7.44 -1.50
N ILE A 194 -15.62 -8.07 -2.54
CA ILE A 194 -16.86 -7.58 -3.15
C ILE A 194 -18.01 -7.58 -2.15
N ALA A 195 -18.05 -8.55 -1.24
CA ALA A 195 -19.06 -8.63 -0.19
C ALA A 195 -18.84 -7.63 0.97
N GLY A 196 -17.87 -6.72 0.88
CA GLY A 196 -17.55 -5.75 1.94
C GLY A 196 -16.67 -6.32 3.06
N ALA A 197 -15.89 -7.37 2.77
CA ALA A 197 -14.99 -8.01 3.73
C ALA A 197 -15.67 -8.40 5.07
N PRO A 198 -16.76 -9.18 5.05
CA PRO A 198 -17.48 -9.52 6.28
C PRO A 198 -16.62 -10.35 7.23
N SER A 199 -16.52 -9.95 8.50
CA SER A 199 -15.76 -10.70 9.52
C SER A 199 -16.42 -12.02 9.91
N GLU A 200 -17.75 -12.14 9.72
CA GLU A 200 -18.56 -13.32 10.02
C GLU A 200 -19.61 -13.55 8.91
N GLY A 201 -19.92 -14.82 8.58
CA GLY A 201 -20.96 -15.17 7.61
C GLY A 201 -20.51 -16.15 6.51
N SER A 202 -21.43 -16.43 5.57
CA SER A 202 -21.21 -17.38 4.44
C SER A 202 -20.13 -16.92 3.46
N GLU A 203 -19.88 -15.61 3.38
CA GLU A 203 -18.88 -14.99 2.49
C GLU A 203 -17.56 -14.68 3.25
N ALA A 204 -17.41 -15.12 4.50
CA ALA A 204 -16.19 -14.92 5.27
C ALA A 204 -15.08 -15.88 4.81
N LEU A 205 -13.85 -15.38 4.73
CA LEU A 205 -12.68 -16.22 4.45
C LEU A 205 -12.50 -17.26 5.56
N LYS A 206 -12.18 -18.50 5.17
CA LYS A 206 -11.82 -19.56 6.11
C LYS A 206 -10.71 -19.07 7.06
N PRO A 207 -10.70 -19.49 8.33
CA PRO A 207 -9.75 -18.99 9.33
C PRO A 207 -8.27 -19.20 8.93
N GLU A 208 -7.98 -20.21 8.11
CA GLU A 208 -6.65 -20.49 7.53
C GLU A 208 -6.17 -19.40 6.56
N LEU A 209 -7.08 -18.74 5.85
CA LEU A 209 -6.79 -17.64 4.91
C LEU A 209 -7.06 -16.26 5.53
N SER A 210 -7.70 -16.23 6.70
CA SER A 210 -8.00 -15.01 7.46
C SER A 210 -6.81 -14.57 8.33
N ARG A 211 -5.91 -15.50 8.68
CA ARG A 211 -4.65 -15.22 9.37
C ARG A 211 -3.55 -14.97 8.34
N ARG A 212 -2.79 -13.90 8.57
CA ARG A 212 -1.55 -13.58 7.84
C ARG A 212 -0.53 -14.70 7.96
#